data_AF-A0A4Q7PP57-F1
#
_entry.id   AF-A0A4Q7PP57-F1
#
_cell.length_a   1.000
_cell.length_b   1.000
_cell.length_c   1.000
_cell.angle_alpha   90.00
_cell.angle_beta   90.00
_cell.angle_gamma   90.00
#
_symmetry.space_group_name_H-M   'P 1'
#
loop_
_entity.id
_entity.type
_entity.pdbx_description
1 polymer ?
#
loop_
_entity_poly.entity_id
_entity_poly.type
_entity_poly.pdbx_seq_one_letter_code
_entity_poly.pdbx_strand_id
1 'polypeptide(L)'
;MFLKTNGFKKLIKEAYKAYGLKVGNDGTGIYLAGDYWVIWIQKDMIPKKELGAIIELTGEIPGPGEVLSATKAGNQYEVPWHEIYNAMEEAEKCTKSLKETCASLHLPAEAKLIKDPENGKLHMIDRYCIDIIDNSVIEEVETPAVGPLMGENKGFYWKNNVMAYYVCEMKSEKAQEILEYLGGKDITK
;
A
#
# COMPACT_ATOMS: atom_id res chain seq x y z
N MET A 1 12.49 2.80 4.91
CA MET A 1 11.27 2.48 4.17
C MET A 1 11.60 1.32 3.24
N PHE A 2 10.70 0.36 3.03
CA PHE A 2 10.98 -0.82 2.18
C PHE A 2 10.44 -0.70 0.74
N LEU A 3 10.14 0.51 0.27
CA LEU A 3 9.66 0.75 -1.10
C LEU A 3 10.77 1.35 -1.97
N LYS A 4 10.90 0.88 -3.21
CA LYS A 4 11.79 1.49 -4.20
C LYS A 4 11.39 2.96 -4.42
N THR A 5 12.36 3.88 -4.36
CA THR A 5 12.13 5.32 -4.57
C THR A 5 11.32 5.63 -5.83
N ASN A 6 11.67 5.02 -6.97
CA ASN A 6 10.93 5.24 -8.23
C ASN A 6 9.50 4.71 -8.16
N GLY A 7 9.30 3.60 -7.46
CA GLY A 7 8.01 2.99 -7.21
C GLY A 7 7.09 3.90 -6.39
N PHE A 8 7.62 4.35 -5.25
CA PHE A 8 6.97 5.30 -4.36
C PHE A 8 6.58 6.60 -5.09
N LYS A 9 7.53 7.23 -5.80
CA LYS A 9 7.28 8.49 -6.52
C LYS A 9 6.20 8.35 -7.58
N LYS A 10 6.14 7.22 -8.28
CA LYS A 10 5.09 6.95 -9.26
C LYS A 10 3.72 6.75 -8.59
N LEU A 11 3.65 6.03 -7.45
CA LEU A 11 2.39 5.88 -6.69
C LEU A 11 1.79 7.23 -6.28
N ILE A 12 2.57 8.08 -5.61
CA ILE A 12 2.07 9.37 -5.12
C ILE A 12 1.67 10.31 -6.29
N LYS A 13 2.39 10.23 -7.41
CA LYS A 13 2.10 11.02 -8.61
C LYS A 13 0.83 10.54 -9.33
N GLU A 14 0.56 9.24 -9.33
CA GLU A 14 -0.68 8.68 -9.88
C GLU A 14 -1.87 9.10 -9.03
N ALA A 15 -1.78 8.98 -7.70
CA ALA A 15 -2.83 9.45 -6.78
C ALA A 15 -3.11 10.96 -6.96
N TYR A 16 -2.06 11.79 -6.99
CA TYR A 16 -2.16 13.24 -7.20
C TYR A 16 -2.87 13.62 -8.52
N LYS A 17 -2.68 12.81 -9.58
CA LYS A 17 -3.28 13.06 -10.90
C LYS A 17 -4.71 12.56 -11.04
N ALA A 18 -5.07 11.50 -10.32
CA ALA A 18 -6.35 10.82 -10.47
C ALA A 18 -7.41 11.43 -9.54
N TYR A 19 -7.47 10.99 -8.29
CA TYR A 19 -8.51 11.35 -7.32
C TYR A 19 -8.03 12.25 -6.19
N GLY A 20 -6.74 12.58 -6.18
CA GLY A 20 -6.08 13.35 -5.13
C GLY A 20 -5.20 12.47 -4.26
N LEU A 21 -3.99 12.96 -3.98
CA LEU A 21 -3.10 12.35 -3.01
C LEU A 21 -3.49 12.87 -1.63
N LYS A 22 -3.94 11.97 -0.76
CA LYS A 22 -4.18 12.33 0.64
C LYS A 22 -2.92 12.17 1.43
N VAL A 23 -2.58 13.17 2.22
CA VAL A 23 -1.46 13.18 3.15
C VAL A 23 -2.00 13.60 4.50
N GLY A 24 -1.71 12.85 5.54
CA GLY A 24 -2.11 13.20 6.89
C GLY A 24 -1.04 12.90 7.90
N ASN A 25 -1.17 13.51 9.07
CA ASN A 25 -0.22 13.40 10.15
C ASN A 25 -0.99 13.10 11.42
N ASP A 26 -0.84 11.90 11.97
CA ASP A 26 -1.54 11.50 13.20
C ASP A 26 -0.79 11.88 14.48
N GLY A 27 0.33 12.59 14.35
CA GLY A 27 1.22 12.97 15.45
C GLY A 27 2.35 11.96 15.71
N THR A 28 2.18 10.71 15.32
CA THR A 28 3.17 9.62 15.44
C THR A 28 3.85 9.29 14.12
N GLY A 29 3.14 9.47 13.02
CA GLY A 29 3.61 9.20 11.67
C GLY A 29 2.87 10.03 10.63
N ILE A 30 3.37 9.93 9.41
CA ILE A 30 2.74 10.49 8.22
C ILE A 30 2.14 9.34 7.43
N TYR A 31 0.89 9.50 7.02
CA TYR A 31 0.25 8.60 6.09
C TYR A 31 -0.04 9.27 4.75
N LEU A 32 0.00 8.44 3.73
CA LEU A 32 -0.27 8.77 2.34
C LEU A 32 -1.31 7.79 1.85
N ALA A 33 -2.35 8.26 1.17
CA ALA A 33 -3.35 7.39 0.59
C ALA A 33 -3.64 7.76 -0.87
N GLY A 34 -3.68 6.72 -1.70
CA GLY A 34 -4.30 6.74 -3.01
C GLY A 34 -5.63 5.99 -2.97
N ASP A 35 -6.16 5.68 -4.15
CA ASP A 35 -7.47 5.04 -4.31
C ASP A 35 -7.51 3.58 -3.82
N TYR A 36 -6.39 2.87 -3.92
CA TYR A 36 -6.30 1.43 -3.63
C TYR A 36 -5.12 1.07 -2.72
N TRP A 37 -4.46 2.05 -2.11
CA TRP A 37 -3.31 1.82 -1.26
C TRP A 37 -3.17 2.89 -0.18
N VAL A 38 -2.57 2.51 0.95
CA VAL A 38 -2.21 3.41 2.05
C VAL A 38 -0.78 3.09 2.47
N ILE A 39 0.04 4.12 2.65
CA ILE A 39 1.38 4.03 3.22
C ILE A 39 1.34 4.81 4.53
N TRP A 40 1.78 4.19 5.63
CA TRP A 40 2.06 4.88 6.88
C TRP A 40 3.54 4.76 7.20
N ILE A 41 4.19 5.85 7.57
CA ILE A 41 5.61 5.89 7.94
C ILE A 41 5.75 6.66 9.25
N GLN A 42 6.53 6.09 10.18
CA GLN A 42 6.86 6.73 11.44
C GLN A 42 7.47 8.11 11.19
N LYS A 43 7.10 9.06 12.04
CA LYS A 43 7.65 10.42 11.99
C LYS A 43 9.19 10.36 12.06
N ASP A 44 9.82 11.23 11.30
CA ASP A 44 11.29 11.34 11.17
C ASP A 44 11.97 10.14 10.48
N MET A 45 11.23 9.09 10.09
CA MET A 45 11.74 7.92 9.37
C MET A 45 11.45 7.95 7.85
N ILE A 46 10.86 9.04 7.34
CA ILE A 46 10.68 9.23 5.90
C ILE A 46 12.03 9.66 5.31
N PRO A 47 12.60 8.92 4.34
CA PRO A 47 13.87 9.33 3.77
C PRO A 47 13.71 10.65 3.01
N LYS A 48 14.77 11.48 3.03
CA LYS A 48 14.73 12.87 2.53
C LYS A 48 14.27 13.01 1.07
N LYS A 49 14.59 12.01 0.23
CA LYS A 49 14.23 12.01 -1.20
C LYS A 49 12.72 11.83 -1.40
N GLU A 50 12.10 10.98 -0.59
CA GLU A 50 10.68 10.70 -0.57
C GLU A 50 9.91 11.87 0.05
N LEU A 51 10.39 12.40 1.17
CA LEU A 51 9.83 13.60 1.79
C LEU A 51 9.80 14.78 0.80
N GLY A 52 10.90 15.03 0.10
CA GLY A 52 10.97 16.06 -0.93
C GLY A 52 9.98 15.83 -2.08
N ALA A 53 9.73 14.57 -2.47
CA ALA A 53 8.76 14.24 -3.52
C ALA A 53 7.31 14.43 -3.08
N ILE A 54 7.00 14.20 -1.79
CA ILE A 54 5.69 14.54 -1.23
C ILE A 54 5.51 16.06 -1.29
N ILE A 55 6.46 16.82 -0.72
CA ILE A 55 6.42 18.30 -0.67
C ILE A 55 6.36 18.91 -2.09
N GLU A 56 7.04 18.33 -3.08
CA GLU A 56 6.96 18.78 -4.47
C GLU A 56 5.53 18.72 -5.03
N LEU A 57 4.74 17.73 -4.63
CA LEU A 57 3.34 17.57 -5.07
C LEU A 57 2.35 18.33 -4.19
N THR A 58 2.63 18.40 -2.89
CA THR A 58 1.68 18.90 -1.88
C THR A 58 2.01 20.29 -1.37
N GLY A 59 3.18 20.85 -1.66
CA GLY A 59 3.67 22.12 -1.13
C GLY A 59 4.12 22.05 0.34
N GLU A 60 3.45 21.26 1.17
CA GLU A 60 3.73 21.11 2.59
C GLU A 60 3.38 19.72 3.13
N ILE A 61 3.81 19.44 4.35
CA ILE A 61 3.33 18.30 5.15
C ILE A 61 2.36 18.85 6.20
N PRO A 62 1.15 18.30 6.32
CA PRO A 62 0.16 18.77 7.30
C PRO A 62 0.67 18.64 8.74
N GLY A 63 0.17 19.52 9.62
CA GLY A 63 0.46 19.49 11.05
C GLY A 63 -0.17 18.28 11.75
N PRO A 64 0.23 17.99 13.00
CA PRO A 64 -0.38 16.89 13.76
C PRO A 64 -1.90 17.04 13.88
N GLY A 65 -2.64 15.98 13.54
CA GLY A 65 -4.10 15.94 13.52
C GLY A 65 -4.74 16.46 12.23
N GLU A 66 -3.95 16.90 11.24
CA GLU A 66 -4.44 17.45 9.99
C GLU A 66 -4.30 16.48 8.82
N VAL A 67 -5.20 16.65 7.83
CA VAL A 67 -5.17 15.93 6.56
C VAL A 67 -5.33 16.93 5.42
N LEU A 68 -4.55 16.68 4.38
CA LEU A 68 -4.47 17.43 3.16
C LEU A 68 -4.80 16.50 2.00
N SER A 69 -5.69 16.92 1.10
CA SER A 69 -5.88 16.31 -0.20
C SER A 69 -5.28 17.22 -1.27
N ALA A 70 -4.29 16.70 -1.99
CA ALA A 70 -3.55 17.44 -3.00
C ALA A 70 -3.88 16.95 -4.41
N THR A 71 -4.27 17.89 -5.28
CA THR A 71 -4.58 17.65 -6.69
C THR A 71 -3.93 18.72 -7.57
N LYS A 72 -4.03 18.55 -8.90
CA LYS A 72 -3.68 19.62 -9.85
C LYS A 72 -4.50 20.90 -9.69
N ALA A 73 -5.70 20.82 -9.14
CA ALA A 73 -6.56 21.99 -8.91
C ALA A 73 -6.15 22.77 -7.66
N GLY A 74 -5.29 22.19 -6.81
CA GLY A 74 -4.86 22.76 -5.55
C GLY A 74 -5.05 21.79 -4.39
N ASN A 75 -4.78 22.32 -3.20
CA ASN A 75 -4.84 21.61 -1.94
C ASN A 75 -6.13 21.95 -1.19
N GLN A 76 -6.67 20.96 -0.50
CA GLN A 76 -7.82 21.12 0.39
C GLN A 76 -7.59 20.36 1.69
N TYR A 77 -7.80 21.01 2.83
CA TYR A 77 -7.80 20.34 4.12
C TYR A 77 -9.07 19.50 4.31
N GLU A 78 -8.91 18.29 4.82
CA GLU A 78 -9.98 17.33 5.09
C GLU A 78 -10.12 17.06 6.60
N VAL A 79 -11.30 16.59 7.00
CA VAL A 79 -11.50 15.99 8.33
C VAL A 79 -10.77 14.63 8.33
N PRO A 80 -9.95 14.30 9.35
CA PRO A 80 -9.25 13.02 9.40
C PRO A 80 -10.22 11.82 9.41
N TRP A 81 -9.97 10.84 8.54
CA TRP A 81 -10.71 9.56 8.51
C TRP A 81 -9.86 8.45 9.14
N HIS A 82 -9.92 8.32 10.46
CA HIS A 82 -8.98 7.47 11.22
C HIS A 82 -8.96 5.99 10.80
N GLU A 83 -10.10 5.40 10.45
CA GLU A 83 -10.21 3.96 10.18
C GLU A 83 -9.43 3.50 8.92
N ILE A 84 -9.38 4.33 7.88
CA ILE A 84 -8.73 3.97 6.60
C ILE A 84 -7.20 4.16 6.69
N TYR A 85 -6.74 5.09 7.53
CA TYR A 85 -5.34 5.55 7.52
C TYR A 85 -4.45 4.91 8.58
N ASN A 86 -5.02 4.11 9.49
CA ASN A 86 -4.28 3.49 10.58
C ASN A 86 -3.54 2.21 10.16
N ALA A 87 -2.80 2.29 9.04
CA ALA A 87 -2.22 1.11 8.38
C ALA A 87 -1.23 0.35 9.26
N MET A 88 -0.49 1.03 10.15
CA MET A 88 0.46 0.37 11.06
C MET A 88 -0.27 -0.43 12.14
N GLU A 89 -1.22 0.18 12.86
CA GLU A 89 -1.98 -0.52 13.92
C GLU A 89 -2.73 -1.74 13.36
N GLU A 90 -3.33 -1.60 12.18
CA GLU A 90 -4.01 -2.72 11.50
C GLU A 90 -3.03 -3.81 11.07
N ALA A 91 -1.85 -3.45 10.55
CA ALA A 91 -0.83 -4.42 10.21
C ALA A 91 -0.25 -5.15 11.44
N GLU A 92 -0.25 -4.52 12.62
CA GLU A 92 0.16 -5.15 13.89
C GLU A 92 -0.83 -6.18 14.41
N LYS A 93 -2.14 -5.97 14.17
CA LYS A 93 -3.19 -6.92 14.51
C LYS A 93 -3.23 -8.14 13.57
N CYS A 94 -2.63 -8.03 12.38
CA CYS A 94 -2.63 -9.12 11.40
C CYS A 94 -1.81 -10.32 11.89
N THR A 95 -2.49 -11.44 12.10
CA THR A 95 -1.85 -12.72 12.47
C THR A 95 -1.68 -13.67 11.28
N LYS A 96 -2.41 -13.42 10.18
CA LYS A 96 -2.46 -14.31 9.03
C LYS A 96 -1.49 -13.87 7.94
N SER A 97 -0.60 -14.78 7.56
CA SER A 97 0.36 -14.59 6.45
C SER A 97 -0.09 -15.35 5.21
N LEU A 98 -0.02 -14.68 4.06
CA LEU A 98 -0.30 -15.28 2.76
C LEU A 98 0.99 -15.49 1.97
N LYS A 99 0.91 -16.28 0.90
CA LYS A 99 2.04 -16.56 0.01
C LYS A 99 1.80 -15.98 -1.36
N GLU A 100 2.75 -15.20 -1.85
CA GLU A 100 2.80 -14.84 -3.26
C GLU A 100 3.01 -16.09 -4.12
N THR A 101 2.31 -16.15 -5.25
CA THR A 101 2.49 -17.23 -6.22
C THR A 101 3.43 -16.79 -7.35
N CYS A 102 3.96 -17.74 -8.12
CA CYS A 102 4.72 -17.43 -9.33
C CYS A 102 3.82 -16.87 -10.46
N ALA A 103 2.50 -17.07 -10.38
CA ALA A 103 1.57 -16.69 -11.43
C ALA A 103 1.29 -15.18 -11.46
N SER A 104 1.24 -14.63 -12.68
CA SER A 104 0.80 -13.26 -12.96
C SER A 104 -0.20 -13.29 -14.13
N LEU A 105 -1.16 -12.38 -14.14
CA LEU A 105 -2.24 -12.33 -15.12
C LEU A 105 -2.19 -11.00 -15.87
N HIS A 106 -2.23 -11.08 -17.20
CA HIS A 106 -2.31 -9.91 -18.07
C HIS A 106 -3.79 -9.51 -18.21
N LEU A 107 -4.24 -8.61 -17.32
CA LEU A 107 -5.52 -7.93 -17.41
C LEU A 107 -5.27 -6.48 -17.86
N PRO A 108 -6.29 -5.61 -18.01
CA PRO A 108 -6.04 -4.19 -18.30
C PRO A 108 -5.05 -3.52 -17.34
N ALA A 109 -4.95 -4.03 -16.10
CA ALA A 109 -3.80 -3.85 -15.22
C ALA A 109 -3.15 -5.22 -14.93
N GLU A 110 -1.82 -5.29 -14.90
CA GLU A 110 -1.09 -6.52 -14.53
C GLU A 110 -1.45 -6.93 -13.10
N ALA A 111 -1.90 -8.17 -12.90
CA ALA A 111 -2.28 -8.68 -11.60
C ALA A 111 -1.34 -9.79 -11.13
N LYS A 112 -1.05 -9.82 -9.83
CA LYS A 112 -0.33 -10.89 -9.15
C LYS A 112 -1.31 -11.70 -8.30
N LEU A 113 -1.13 -13.02 -8.27
CA LEU A 113 -1.92 -13.89 -7.41
C LEU A 113 -1.24 -14.10 -6.06
N ILE A 114 -2.00 -13.88 -4.99
CA ILE A 114 -1.64 -14.22 -3.60
C ILE A 114 -2.52 -15.41 -3.17
N LYS A 115 -1.92 -16.42 -2.55
CA LYS A 115 -2.59 -17.62 -2.05
C LYS A 115 -2.63 -17.64 -0.53
N ASP A 116 -3.82 -17.90 0.00
CA ASP A 116 -4.03 -18.24 1.40
C ASP A 116 -3.60 -19.70 1.63
N PRO A 117 -2.56 -19.96 2.45
CA PRO A 117 -2.04 -21.31 2.66
C PRO A 117 -3.01 -22.20 3.47
N GLU A 118 -3.95 -21.63 4.23
CA GLU A 118 -4.82 -22.40 5.11
C GLU A 118 -5.99 -23.04 4.37
N ASN A 119 -6.59 -22.30 3.42
CA ASN A 119 -7.79 -22.73 2.69
C ASN A 119 -7.56 -22.82 1.16
N GLY A 120 -6.39 -22.42 0.67
CA GLY A 120 -6.05 -22.44 -0.75
C GLY A 120 -6.68 -21.31 -1.58
N LYS A 121 -7.44 -20.39 -0.97
CA LYS A 121 -8.09 -19.27 -1.63
C LYS A 121 -7.06 -18.38 -2.32
N LEU A 122 -7.43 -17.90 -3.51
CA LEU A 122 -6.63 -17.00 -4.30
C LEU A 122 -7.20 -15.60 -4.23
N HIS A 123 -6.28 -14.64 -4.25
CA HIS A 123 -6.54 -13.22 -4.21
C HIS A 123 -5.76 -12.54 -5.33
N MET A 124 -6.29 -11.44 -5.85
CA MET A 124 -5.64 -10.63 -6.87
C MET A 124 -5.29 -9.24 -6.33
N ILE A 125 -4.12 -8.77 -6.72
CA ILE A 125 -3.55 -7.48 -6.37
C ILE A 125 -2.82 -6.94 -7.61
N ASP A 126 -2.85 -5.61 -7.79
CA ASP A 126 -2.05 -4.96 -8.82
C ASP A 126 -0.57 -5.31 -8.63
N ARG A 127 0.02 -5.92 -9.66
CA ARG A 127 1.40 -6.40 -9.65
C ARG A 127 2.38 -5.27 -9.30
N TYR A 128 2.10 -4.06 -9.76
CA TYR A 128 2.94 -2.91 -9.48
C TYR A 128 3.10 -2.67 -7.97
N CYS A 129 2.06 -2.92 -7.18
CA CYS A 129 2.11 -2.76 -5.73
C CYS A 129 3.07 -3.73 -5.05
N ILE A 130 3.31 -4.90 -5.63
CA ILE A 130 4.25 -5.89 -5.11
C ILE A 130 5.65 -5.61 -5.63
N ASP A 131 5.79 -5.30 -6.92
CA ASP A 131 7.09 -5.10 -7.57
C ASP A 131 7.89 -3.91 -7.01
N ILE A 132 7.23 -2.97 -6.31
CA ILE A 132 7.88 -1.83 -5.64
C ILE A 132 8.45 -2.16 -4.26
N ILE A 133 8.11 -3.30 -3.66
CA ILE A 133 8.63 -3.74 -2.37
C ILE A 133 10.07 -4.24 -2.56
N ASP A 134 10.99 -3.76 -1.72
CA ASP A 134 12.41 -4.07 -1.81
C ASP A 134 13.09 -3.97 -0.45
N ASN A 135 13.49 -5.12 0.10
CA ASN A 135 14.22 -5.15 1.37
C ASN A 135 15.70 -4.74 1.24
N SER A 136 16.22 -4.53 0.03
CA SER A 136 17.60 -4.07 -0.17
C SER A 136 17.77 -2.55 0.00
N VAL A 137 16.67 -1.79 0.08
CA VAL A 137 16.70 -0.31 0.17
C VAL A 137 16.48 0.22 1.59
N ILE A 138 16.31 -0.68 2.58
CA ILE A 138 16.10 -0.31 3.98
C ILE A 138 17.38 0.27 4.61
N GLU A 139 17.21 1.16 5.59
CA GLU A 139 18.32 1.76 6.34
C GLU A 139 18.69 0.93 7.58
N GLU A 140 19.87 1.19 8.20
CA GLU A 140 20.43 0.35 9.28
C GLU A 140 19.51 0.15 10.49
N VAL A 141 18.65 1.13 10.78
CA VAL A 141 17.72 1.10 11.92
C VAL A 141 16.40 0.41 11.59
N GLU A 142 16.24 -0.06 10.36
CA GLU A 142 15.00 -0.61 9.85
C GLU A 142 15.10 -2.14 9.72
N THR A 143 13.99 -2.81 9.98
CA THR A 143 13.88 -4.26 9.78
C THR A 143 13.37 -4.58 8.37
N PRO A 144 13.65 -5.78 7.85
CA PRO A 144 13.01 -6.27 6.64
C PRO A 144 11.49 -6.29 6.79
N ALA A 145 10.80 -5.93 5.72
CA ALA A 145 9.36 -6.00 5.60
C ALA A 145 8.86 -7.44 5.66
N VAL A 146 7.79 -7.65 6.42
CA VAL A 146 7.03 -8.89 6.51
C VAL A 146 5.69 -8.69 5.80
N GLY A 147 5.30 -9.67 4.98
CA GLY A 147 4.02 -9.71 4.28
C GLY A 147 4.06 -10.72 3.12
N PRO A 148 2.96 -10.86 2.37
CA PRO A 148 1.66 -10.23 2.59
C PRO A 148 0.98 -10.75 3.88
N LEU A 149 0.43 -9.81 4.66
CA LEU A 149 -0.40 -10.07 5.84
C LEU A 149 -1.86 -9.72 5.52
N MET A 150 -2.81 -10.48 6.06
CA MET A 150 -4.24 -10.17 5.90
C MET A 150 -4.87 -9.92 7.26
N GLY A 151 -5.52 -8.76 7.36
CA GLY A 151 -6.35 -8.38 8.50
C GLY A 151 -7.83 -8.58 8.17
N GLU A 152 -8.70 -7.95 8.97
CA GLU A 152 -10.15 -7.95 8.71
C GLU A 152 -10.52 -7.06 7.52
N ASN A 153 -9.66 -6.09 7.19
CA ASN A 153 -9.83 -5.21 6.04
C ASN A 153 -9.65 -5.95 4.70
N LYS A 154 -10.33 -5.47 3.66
CA LYS A 154 -10.39 -6.08 2.32
C LYS A 154 -9.09 -5.88 1.49
N GLY A 155 -7.93 -6.15 2.06
CA GLY A 155 -6.63 -5.99 1.40
C GLY A 155 -5.49 -6.66 2.15
N PHE A 156 -4.27 -6.28 1.77
CA PHE A 156 -3.03 -6.89 2.24
C PHE A 156 -2.09 -5.85 2.81
N TYR A 157 -1.37 -6.23 3.87
CA TYR A 157 -0.39 -5.39 4.53
C TYR A 157 1.02 -5.96 4.35
N TRP A 158 1.98 -5.07 4.16
CA TRP A 158 3.39 -5.30 4.40
C TRP A 158 3.83 -4.31 5.47
N LYS A 159 4.65 -4.76 6.42
CA LYS A 159 5.16 -3.86 7.46
C LYS A 159 6.56 -4.20 7.92
N ASN A 160 7.25 -3.21 8.45
CA ASN A 160 8.43 -3.38 9.28
C ASN A 160 8.29 -2.53 10.56
N ASN A 161 9.38 -2.27 11.27
CA ASN A 161 9.36 -1.47 12.50
C ASN A 161 9.05 0.03 12.30
N VAL A 162 9.11 0.57 11.09
CA VAL A 162 8.97 2.02 10.82
C VAL A 162 7.89 2.36 9.79
N MET A 163 7.38 1.39 9.06
CA MET A 163 6.45 1.58 7.95
C MET A 163 5.43 0.46 7.87
N ALA A 164 4.20 0.81 7.49
CA ALA A 164 3.21 -0.13 6.98
C ALA A 164 2.72 0.29 5.59
N TYR A 165 2.45 -0.68 4.74
CA TYR A 165 1.95 -0.51 3.39
C TYR A 165 0.75 -1.43 3.18
N TYR A 166 -0.41 -0.82 2.97
CA TYR A 166 -1.67 -1.49 2.70
C TYR A 166 -2.03 -1.38 1.22
N VAL A 167 -2.56 -2.46 0.65
CA VAL A 167 -3.04 -2.53 -0.73
C VAL A 167 -4.38 -3.24 -0.77
N CYS A 168 -5.37 -2.61 -1.41
CA CYS A 168 -6.67 -3.20 -1.64
C CYS A 168 -6.58 -4.42 -2.57
N GLU A 169 -7.41 -5.42 -2.30
CA GLU A 169 -7.64 -6.50 -3.25
C GLU A 169 -8.35 -5.98 -4.52
N MET A 170 -7.95 -6.48 -5.69
CA MET A 170 -8.62 -6.16 -6.95
C MET A 170 -10.00 -6.83 -7.00
N LYS A 171 -11.07 -6.02 -7.08
CA LYS A 171 -12.47 -6.49 -7.06
C LYS A 171 -13.24 -6.10 -8.32
N SER A 172 -12.67 -6.32 -9.50
CA SER A 172 -13.45 -6.25 -10.74
C SER A 172 -14.23 -7.54 -10.96
N GLU A 173 -15.38 -7.48 -11.63
CA GLU A 173 -16.17 -8.67 -12.02
C GLU A 173 -15.28 -9.69 -12.76
N LYS A 174 -14.47 -9.21 -13.69
CA LYS A 174 -13.50 -10.03 -14.42
C LYS A 174 -12.46 -10.68 -13.51
N ALA A 175 -12.00 -10.00 -12.46
CA ALA A 175 -11.08 -10.61 -11.49
C ALA A 175 -11.78 -11.73 -10.72
N GLN A 176 -13.03 -11.53 -10.32
CA GLN A 176 -13.80 -12.55 -9.61
C GLN A 176 -14.03 -13.79 -10.48
N GLU A 177 -14.46 -13.62 -11.73
CA GLU A 177 -14.64 -14.72 -12.70
C GLU A 177 -13.35 -15.56 -12.86
N ILE A 178 -12.20 -14.89 -12.94
CA ILE A 178 -10.91 -15.56 -13.08
C ILE A 178 -10.54 -16.31 -11.78
N LEU A 179 -10.74 -15.69 -10.61
CA LEU A 179 -10.47 -16.37 -9.33
C LEU A 179 -11.33 -17.61 -9.16
N GLU A 180 -12.61 -17.55 -9.54
CA GLU A 180 -13.52 -18.69 -9.51
C GLU A 180 -13.07 -19.81 -10.46
N TYR A 181 -12.68 -19.46 -11.69
CA TYR A 181 -12.13 -20.41 -12.64
C TYR A 181 -10.84 -21.08 -12.15
N LEU A 182 -9.99 -20.32 -11.45
CA LEU A 182 -8.71 -20.75 -10.94
C LEU A 182 -8.81 -21.51 -9.61
N GLY A 183 -9.79 -21.21 -8.77
CA GLY A 183 -9.99 -21.81 -7.44
C GLY A 183 -10.25 -23.32 -7.45
N GLY A 184 -10.58 -23.90 -8.61
CA GLY A 184 -10.69 -25.35 -8.80
C GLY A 184 -9.41 -26.03 -9.32
N LYS A 185 -8.31 -25.30 -9.51
CA LYS A 185 -7.09 -25.80 -10.16
C LYS A 185 -5.87 -25.62 -9.26
N ASP A 186 -4.96 -26.61 -9.28
CA ASP A 186 -3.67 -26.49 -8.61
C ASP A 186 -2.73 -25.62 -9.45
N ILE A 187 -2.52 -24.38 -9.02
CA ILE A 187 -1.73 -23.35 -9.70
C ILE A 187 -0.35 -23.17 -9.06
N THR A 188 0.03 -24.11 -8.19
CA THR A 188 1.23 -24.02 -7.35
C THR A 188 2.47 -24.69 -7.97
N LYS A 189 2.47 -24.97 -9.29
CA LYS A 189 3.59 -25.57 -10.01
C LYS A 189 4.16 -24.65 -11.08
#